data_AF-A0A2S8UEC0-F1
#
_entry.id   AF-A0A2S8UEC0-F1
#
_cell.length_a   1.000
_cell.length_b   1.000
_cell.length_c   1.000
_cell.angle_alpha   90.00
_cell.angle_beta   90.00
_cell.angle_gamma   90.00
#
_symmetry.space_group_name_H-M   'P 1'
#
loop_
_entity.id
_entity.type
_entity.pdbx_description
1 polymer ?
#
loop_
_entity_poly.entity_id
_entity_poly.type
_entity_poly.pdbx_seq_one_letter_code
_entity_poly.pdbx_strand_id
1 'polypeptide(L)'
;MRRPARSRILAGAVGLAVLVGVASAPAVQMTDAAFTDSEYATRSFTAATLATPVVTSCTVTSFLGTFTGFTITWTSPYLTVQQRLSINNVVVDNSNVTQSGAGPYTYSATISSGLLNTLLGSLLGSTNAVKVETIYAGTSWVSPAASRSLSVGGLLGLGGNNTCT
;
A
#
# COMPACT_ATOMS: atom_id res chain seq x y z
N MET A 1 13.22 -42.09 84.24
CA MET A 1 13.48 -42.56 82.86
C MET A 1 12.45 -43.63 82.48
N ARG A 2 12.05 -43.64 81.20
CA ARG A 2 11.24 -44.67 80.46
C ARG A 2 9.72 -44.48 80.37
N ARG A 3 9.28 -43.62 79.45
CA ARG A 3 8.05 -43.80 78.63
C ARG A 3 8.27 -43.60 77.09
N PRO A 4 9.31 -44.16 76.44
CA PRO A 4 9.49 -44.00 75.00
C PRO A 4 8.67 -44.99 74.14
N ALA A 5 8.06 -46.02 74.74
CA ALA A 5 7.42 -47.09 73.97
C ALA A 5 6.10 -46.65 73.30
N ARG A 6 5.27 -45.86 74.00
CA ARG A 6 3.95 -45.44 73.48
C ARG A 6 4.06 -44.44 72.31
N SER A 7 5.01 -43.51 72.35
CA SER A 7 5.17 -42.54 71.24
C SER A 7 5.69 -43.19 69.96
N ARG A 8 6.54 -44.22 70.07
CA ARG A 8 7.06 -44.98 68.93
C ARG A 8 5.98 -45.80 68.22
N ILE A 9 5.07 -46.42 68.99
CA ILE A 9 3.94 -47.17 68.43
C ILE A 9 2.97 -46.23 67.71
N LEU A 10 2.70 -45.06 68.31
CA LEU A 10 1.79 -44.06 67.72
C LEU A 10 2.37 -43.47 66.43
N ALA A 11 3.67 -43.18 66.39
CA ALA A 11 4.34 -42.74 65.17
C ALA A 11 4.31 -43.82 64.06
N GLY A 12 4.49 -45.09 64.42
CA GLY A 12 4.38 -46.20 63.48
C GLY A 12 2.97 -46.35 62.89
N ALA A 13 1.93 -46.23 63.73
CA ALA A 13 0.54 -46.30 63.28
C ALA A 13 0.16 -45.14 62.34
N VAL A 14 0.62 -43.92 62.64
CA VAL A 14 0.40 -42.76 61.77
C VAL A 14 1.13 -42.92 60.44
N GLY A 15 2.39 -43.39 60.46
CA GLY A 15 3.14 -43.66 59.24
C GLY A 15 2.48 -44.71 58.35
N LEU A 16 1.96 -45.79 58.97
CA LEU A 16 1.23 -46.83 58.24
C LEU A 16 -0.06 -46.30 57.63
N ALA A 17 -0.82 -45.49 58.38
CA ALA A 17 -2.07 -44.89 57.89
C ALA A 17 -1.84 -43.96 56.69
N VAL A 18 -0.75 -43.19 56.70
CA VAL A 18 -0.36 -42.32 55.57
C VAL A 18 0.01 -43.16 54.34
N LEU A 19 0.79 -44.23 54.51
CA LEU A 19 1.17 -45.10 53.40
C LEU A 19 -0.03 -45.81 52.76
N VAL A 20 -0.98 -46.27 53.58
CA VAL A 20 -2.24 -46.85 53.09
C VAL A 20 -3.09 -45.82 52.35
N GLY A 21 -3.16 -44.58 52.88
CA GLY A 21 -3.86 -43.49 52.22
C GLY A 21 -3.31 -43.18 50.82
N VAL A 22 -1.99 -43.11 50.68
CA VAL A 22 -1.33 -42.86 49.38
C VAL A 22 -1.54 -44.03 48.40
N ALA A 23 -1.50 -45.28 48.87
CA ALA A 23 -1.75 -46.44 48.02
C ALA A 23 -3.20 -46.56 47.54
N SER A 24 -4.16 -46.01 48.30
CA SER A 24 -5.59 -46.01 47.94
C SER A 24 -5.99 -44.85 47.02
N ALA A 25 -5.09 -43.91 46.73
CA ALA A 25 -5.38 -42.81 45.82
C ALA A 25 -5.51 -43.36 44.38
N PRO A 26 -6.57 -43.01 43.64
CA PRO A 26 -6.72 -43.44 42.26
C PRO A 26 -5.54 -42.90 41.43
N ALA A 27 -4.99 -43.73 40.54
CA ALA A 27 -3.95 -43.31 39.63
C ALA A 27 -4.46 -42.13 38.79
N VAL A 28 -3.66 -41.05 38.71
CA VAL A 28 -3.95 -39.89 37.87
C VAL A 28 -4.15 -40.39 36.44
N GLN A 29 -5.36 -40.27 35.92
CA GLN A 29 -5.65 -40.65 34.55
C GLN A 29 -5.02 -39.61 33.63
N MET A 30 -4.15 -40.04 32.72
CA MET A 30 -3.67 -39.16 31.66
C MET A 30 -4.81 -38.91 30.69
N THR A 31 -5.38 -37.71 30.72
CA THR A 31 -6.27 -37.22 29.68
C THR A 31 -5.42 -36.66 28.55
N ASP A 32 -5.39 -37.35 27.42
CA ASP A 32 -4.83 -36.81 26.18
C ASP A 32 -5.70 -35.61 25.75
N ALA A 33 -5.11 -34.42 25.71
CA ALA A 33 -5.78 -33.24 25.17
C ALA A 33 -5.81 -33.38 23.64
N ALA A 34 -6.87 -34.01 23.12
CA ALA A 34 -7.14 -34.01 21.70
C ALA A 34 -7.59 -32.59 21.28
N PHE A 35 -6.67 -31.82 20.69
CA PHE A 35 -6.99 -30.60 19.96
C PHE A 35 -7.65 -30.98 18.63
N THR A 36 -8.87 -31.51 18.68
CA THR A 36 -9.69 -31.76 17.49
C THR A 36 -10.68 -30.63 17.31
N ASP A 37 -10.19 -29.50 16.80
CA ASP A 37 -10.99 -28.79 15.81
C ASP A 37 -10.05 -28.18 14.77
N SER A 38 -9.95 -28.85 13.63
CA SER A 38 -9.46 -28.21 12.43
C SER A 38 -10.63 -27.42 11.84
N GLU A 39 -10.85 -26.20 12.34
CA GLU A 39 -11.78 -25.26 11.73
C GLU A 39 -11.24 -24.87 10.34
N TYR A 40 -11.72 -25.54 9.30
CA TYR A 40 -11.46 -25.15 7.91
C TYR A 40 -12.38 -24.00 7.51
N ALA A 41 -12.00 -22.77 7.82
CA ALA A 41 -12.66 -21.59 7.26
C ALA A 41 -12.15 -21.35 5.83
N THR A 42 -12.88 -21.84 4.83
CA THR A 42 -12.65 -21.43 3.43
C THR A 42 -13.36 -20.10 3.20
N ARG A 43 -12.61 -19.00 3.20
CA ARG A 43 -13.11 -17.68 2.77
C ARG A 43 -12.43 -17.27 1.47
N SER A 44 -13.22 -16.78 0.53
CA SER A 44 -12.71 -16.04 -0.61
C SER A 44 -12.41 -14.61 -0.20
N PHE A 45 -11.24 -14.11 -0.57
CA PHE A 45 -10.95 -12.68 -0.57
C PHE A 45 -11.00 -12.22 -2.02
N THR A 46 -11.82 -11.21 -2.29
CA THR A 46 -11.80 -10.54 -3.59
C THR A 46 -10.76 -9.43 -3.53
N ALA A 47 -9.75 -9.48 -4.40
CA ALA A 47 -8.80 -8.39 -4.50
C ALA A 47 -9.53 -7.11 -4.92
N ALA A 48 -9.36 -6.03 -4.16
CA ALA A 48 -9.87 -4.72 -4.55
C ALA A 48 -9.04 -4.17 -5.70
N THR A 49 -9.69 -3.76 -6.80
CA THR A 49 -9.03 -3.12 -7.94
C THR A 49 -9.23 -1.61 -7.87
N LEU A 50 -8.15 -0.85 -7.94
CA LEU A 50 -8.22 0.60 -8.11
C LEU A 50 -8.61 0.92 -9.56
N ALA A 51 -9.61 1.78 -9.76
CA ALA A 51 -9.99 2.23 -11.09
C ALA A 51 -8.85 3.01 -11.75
N THR A 52 -8.58 2.68 -13.02
CA THR A 52 -7.61 3.38 -13.87
C THR A 52 -8.12 4.78 -14.20
N PRO A 53 -7.33 5.84 -13.96
CA PRO A 53 -7.66 7.19 -14.41
C PRO A 53 -7.86 7.25 -15.93
N VAL A 54 -8.67 8.18 -16.42
CA VAL A 54 -8.88 8.36 -17.86
C VAL A 54 -8.36 9.73 -18.28
N VAL A 55 -7.30 9.76 -19.08
CA VAL A 55 -6.75 11.03 -19.61
C VAL A 55 -7.67 11.58 -20.69
N THR A 56 -8.34 12.69 -20.38
CA THR A 56 -9.32 13.36 -21.23
C THR A 56 -8.67 14.30 -22.23
N SER A 57 -7.61 15.01 -21.84
CA SER A 57 -6.84 15.85 -22.76
C SER A 57 -5.38 15.92 -22.36
N CYS A 58 -4.52 16.10 -23.35
CA CYS A 58 -3.16 16.55 -23.12
C CYS A 58 -2.79 17.55 -24.21
N THR A 59 -2.48 18.78 -23.83
CA THR A 59 -2.22 19.87 -24.76
C THR A 59 -0.89 20.52 -24.45
N VAL A 60 -0.11 20.79 -25.47
CA VAL A 60 1.14 21.51 -25.33
C VAL A 60 0.87 23.01 -25.34
N THR A 61 1.54 23.73 -24.46
CA THR A 61 1.56 25.20 -24.44
C THR A 61 2.86 25.67 -25.10
N SER A 62 2.73 26.58 -26.06
CA SER A 62 3.86 27.18 -26.77
C SER A 62 3.73 28.70 -26.81
N PHE A 63 4.85 29.41 -26.77
CA PHE A 63 4.91 30.86 -26.94
C PHE A 63 5.92 31.19 -28.05
N LEU A 64 5.47 31.93 -29.08
CA LEU A 64 6.30 32.26 -30.25
C LEU A 64 6.98 31.03 -30.88
N GLY A 65 6.29 29.89 -30.90
CA GLY A 65 6.83 28.63 -31.44
C GLY A 65 7.82 27.90 -30.52
N THR A 66 8.07 28.41 -29.31
CA THR A 66 8.90 27.78 -28.28
C THR A 66 8.03 26.99 -27.31
N PHE A 67 8.43 25.78 -26.94
CA PHE A 67 7.75 24.99 -25.90
C PHE A 67 7.84 25.70 -24.54
N THR A 68 6.69 26.03 -23.94
CA THR A 68 6.64 26.68 -22.62
C THR A 68 6.08 25.78 -21.52
N GLY A 69 5.37 24.69 -21.88
CA GLY A 69 4.81 23.74 -20.94
C GLY A 69 3.76 22.84 -21.58
N PHE A 70 3.03 22.10 -20.76
CA PHE A 70 1.86 21.34 -21.20
C PHE A 70 0.81 21.28 -20.09
N THR A 71 -0.44 21.07 -20.49
CA THR A 71 -1.56 20.85 -19.59
C THR A 71 -2.10 19.45 -19.85
N ILE A 72 -2.26 18.67 -18.79
CA ILE A 72 -2.90 17.36 -18.85
C ILE A 72 -4.14 17.38 -17.97
N THR A 73 -5.23 16.83 -18.51
CA THR A 73 -6.48 16.64 -17.78
C THR A 73 -6.87 15.17 -17.77
N TRP A 74 -7.41 14.72 -16.64
CA TRP A 74 -7.88 13.36 -16.49
C TRP A 74 -9.06 13.28 -15.52
N THR A 75 -9.77 12.16 -15.55
CA THR A 75 -10.86 11.88 -14.62
C THR A 75 -10.56 10.65 -13.78
N SER A 76 -11.00 10.66 -12.53
CA SER A 76 -10.88 9.54 -11.60
C SER A 76 -12.00 9.60 -10.54
N PRO A 77 -12.51 8.44 -10.07
CA PRO A 77 -13.52 8.41 -9.01
C PRO A 77 -12.93 8.68 -7.61
N TYR A 78 -11.60 8.69 -7.47
CA TYR A 78 -10.90 8.90 -6.19
C TYR A 78 -10.52 10.35 -5.98
N LEU A 79 -10.15 10.73 -4.76
CA LEU A 79 -9.72 12.09 -4.39
C LEU A 79 -8.27 12.38 -4.80
N THR A 80 -7.88 13.66 -4.84
CA THR A 80 -6.51 14.13 -5.18
C THR A 80 -5.43 13.39 -4.42
N VAL A 81 -5.61 13.13 -3.12
CA VAL A 81 -4.61 12.45 -2.28
C VAL A 81 -4.32 10.99 -2.72
N GLN A 82 -5.20 10.43 -3.55
CA GLN A 82 -5.08 9.10 -4.14
C GLN A 82 -4.68 9.16 -5.61
N GLN A 83 -4.29 10.33 -6.13
CA GLN A 83 -3.83 10.50 -7.50
C GLN A 83 -2.31 10.75 -7.50
N ARG A 84 -1.64 10.17 -8.49
CA ARG A 84 -0.21 10.35 -8.73
C ARG A 84 0.03 10.67 -10.19
N LEU A 85 0.51 11.89 -10.43
CA LEU A 85 1.06 12.30 -11.72
C LEU A 85 2.58 12.06 -11.70
N SER A 86 3.10 11.44 -12.75
CA SER A 86 4.54 11.28 -12.93
C SER A 86 4.96 11.53 -14.37
N ILE A 87 6.19 12.02 -14.55
CA ILE A 87 6.77 12.30 -15.86
C ILE A 87 8.13 11.60 -15.89
N ASN A 88 8.32 10.67 -16.83
CA ASN A 88 9.50 9.82 -16.93
C ASN A 88 9.91 9.18 -15.58
N ASN A 89 8.91 8.72 -14.81
CA ASN A 89 9.02 8.16 -13.47
C ASN A 89 9.35 9.14 -12.33
N VAL A 90 9.48 10.44 -12.61
CA VAL A 90 9.58 11.47 -11.56
C VAL A 90 8.17 11.89 -11.15
N VAL A 91 7.87 11.77 -9.85
CA VAL A 91 6.56 12.15 -9.30
C VAL A 91 6.45 13.68 -9.28
N VAL A 92 5.34 14.18 -9.82
CA VAL A 92 5.00 15.60 -9.74
C VAL A 92 4.27 15.84 -8.43
N ASP A 93 4.64 16.91 -7.74
CA ASP A 93 3.98 17.29 -6.49
C ASP A 93 2.50 17.61 -6.75
N ASN A 94 1.63 17.06 -5.90
CA ASN A 94 0.19 17.14 -6.04
C ASN A 94 -0.36 18.58 -5.85
N SER A 95 0.44 19.50 -5.32
CA SER A 95 0.15 20.94 -5.31
C SER A 95 0.00 21.55 -6.70
N ASN A 96 0.57 20.91 -7.73
CA ASN A 96 0.41 21.31 -9.13
C ASN A 96 -0.85 20.71 -9.77
N VAL A 97 -1.62 19.92 -9.04
CA VAL A 97 -2.83 19.25 -9.51
C VAL A 97 -4.05 19.94 -8.90
N THR A 98 -4.95 20.38 -9.76
CA THR A 98 -6.23 20.96 -9.38
C THR A 98 -7.33 19.92 -9.54
N GLN A 99 -8.19 19.78 -8.52
CA GLN A 99 -9.37 18.92 -8.54
C GLN A 99 -10.64 19.77 -8.66
N SER A 100 -11.60 19.29 -9.44
CA SER A 100 -12.91 19.90 -9.61
C SER A 100 -14.01 18.85 -9.77
N GLY A 101 -15.26 19.27 -9.58
CA GLY A 101 -16.45 18.42 -9.72
C GLY A 101 -16.87 17.70 -8.43
N ALA A 102 -18.10 17.18 -8.45
CA ALA A 102 -18.69 16.42 -7.34
C ALA A 102 -18.75 14.90 -7.62
N GLY A 103 -18.14 14.44 -8.72
CA GLY A 103 -18.02 13.03 -9.09
C GLY A 103 -18.48 12.72 -10.52
N PRO A 104 -17.77 11.85 -11.27
CA PRO A 104 -16.33 11.56 -11.13
C PRO A 104 -15.51 12.86 -11.14
N TYR A 105 -14.40 12.89 -10.39
CA TYR A 105 -13.59 14.10 -10.26
C TYR A 105 -12.77 14.35 -11.52
N THR A 106 -12.65 15.63 -11.87
CA THR A 106 -11.81 16.09 -12.96
C THR A 106 -10.56 16.73 -12.39
N TYR A 107 -9.42 16.29 -12.89
CA TYR A 107 -8.10 16.73 -12.51
C TYR A 107 -7.45 17.48 -13.66
N SER A 108 -6.73 18.56 -13.33
CA SER A 108 -5.94 19.32 -14.30
C SER A 108 -4.61 19.71 -13.70
N ALA A 109 -3.53 19.51 -14.43
CA ALA A 109 -2.18 19.95 -14.06
C ALA A 109 -1.55 20.71 -15.23
N THR A 110 -1.09 21.93 -14.96
CA THR A 110 -0.34 22.75 -15.91
C THR A 110 1.11 22.75 -15.50
N ILE A 111 1.95 22.12 -16.30
CA ILE A 111 3.35 21.92 -16.03
C ILE A 111 4.16 22.84 -16.94
N SER A 112 4.94 23.75 -16.34
CA SER A 112 5.83 24.64 -17.08
C SER A 112 7.12 23.94 -17.51
N SER A 113 7.73 24.43 -18.57
CA SER A 113 9.08 24.04 -19.02
C SER A 113 10.15 24.23 -17.93
N GLY A 114 10.00 25.26 -17.08
CA GLY A 114 10.85 25.47 -15.91
C GLY A 114 10.77 24.31 -14.92
N LEU A 115 9.55 23.92 -14.53
CA LEU A 115 9.33 22.76 -13.64
C LEU A 115 9.87 21.47 -14.28
N LEU A 116 9.59 21.25 -15.57
CA LEU A 116 10.11 20.11 -16.29
C LEU A 116 11.64 20.06 -16.28
N ASN A 117 12.31 21.18 -16.55
CA ASN A 117 13.77 21.25 -16.53
C ASN A 117 14.32 20.96 -15.13
N THR A 118 13.63 21.38 -14.06
CA THR A 118 14.04 21.02 -12.69
C THR A 118 13.84 19.55 -12.36
N LEU A 119 12.78 18.92 -12.90
CA LEU A 119 12.44 17.52 -12.64
C LEU A 119 13.29 16.55 -13.47
N LEU A 120 13.60 16.91 -14.71
CA LEU A 120 14.13 16.00 -15.73
C LEU A 120 15.46 16.45 -16.35
N GLY A 121 15.94 17.65 -16.03
CA GLY A 121 17.13 18.22 -16.65
C GLY A 121 16.84 18.73 -18.06
N SER A 122 17.65 18.34 -19.06
CA SER A 122 17.46 18.81 -20.44
C SER A 122 16.36 18.01 -21.16
N LEU A 123 15.26 18.67 -21.52
CA LEU A 123 14.16 18.06 -22.27
C LEU A 123 14.28 18.16 -23.80
N LEU A 124 15.33 18.82 -24.30
CA LEU A 124 15.45 19.13 -25.72
C LEU A 124 15.64 17.85 -26.54
N GLY A 125 14.76 17.66 -27.54
CA GLY A 125 14.77 16.49 -28.41
C GLY A 125 14.38 15.18 -27.72
N SER A 126 13.70 15.26 -26.56
CA SER A 126 13.30 14.08 -25.79
C SER A 126 11.79 13.80 -25.87
N THR A 127 11.44 12.52 -25.77
CA THR A 127 10.08 12.06 -25.56
C THR A 127 9.94 11.56 -24.12
N ASN A 128 9.02 12.15 -23.38
CA ASN A 128 8.79 11.87 -21.96
C ASN A 128 7.44 11.19 -21.77
N ALA A 129 7.41 10.10 -21.00
CA ALA A 129 6.17 9.42 -20.64
C ALA A 129 5.49 10.15 -19.48
N VAL A 130 4.32 10.74 -19.74
CA VAL A 130 3.43 11.30 -18.71
C VAL A 130 2.47 10.21 -18.26
N LYS A 131 2.50 9.84 -16.99
CA LYS A 131 1.70 8.77 -16.41
C LYS A 131 0.83 9.31 -15.29
N VAL A 132 -0.44 8.92 -15.31
CA VAL A 132 -1.39 9.19 -14.23
C VAL A 132 -1.86 7.86 -13.65
N GLU A 133 -1.78 7.75 -12.33
CA GLU A 133 -2.11 6.54 -11.58
C GLU A 133 -2.96 6.88 -10.37
N THR A 134 -3.82 5.96 -9.97
CA THR A 134 -4.46 5.99 -8.66
C THR A 134 -3.61 5.19 -7.67
N ILE A 135 -3.31 5.78 -6.52
CA ILE A 135 -2.58 5.14 -5.43
C ILE A 135 -3.49 4.94 -4.21
N TYR A 136 -3.28 3.86 -3.48
CA TYR A 136 -3.89 3.70 -2.16
C TYR A 136 -2.91 4.19 -1.10
N ALA A 137 -3.26 5.29 -0.44
CA ALA A 137 -2.40 5.99 0.52
C ALA A 137 -1.88 5.03 1.60
N GLY A 138 -0.58 5.11 1.88
CA GLY A 138 0.08 4.25 2.88
C GLY A 138 0.38 2.83 2.41
N THR A 139 0.17 2.49 1.14
CA THR A 139 0.47 1.15 0.59
C THR A 139 1.20 1.24 -0.75
N SER A 140 1.70 0.09 -1.24
CA SER A 140 2.28 -0.06 -2.58
C SER A 140 1.23 -0.35 -3.65
N TRP A 141 -0.06 -0.30 -3.33
CA TRP A 141 -1.13 -0.57 -4.30
C TRP A 141 -1.34 0.61 -5.23
N VAL A 142 -1.25 0.33 -6.53
CA VAL A 142 -1.37 1.31 -7.60
C VAL A 142 -2.28 0.73 -8.69
N SER A 143 -3.13 1.55 -9.28
CA SER A 143 -3.90 1.18 -10.47
C SER A 143 -2.97 0.99 -11.69
N PRO A 144 -3.44 0.36 -12.77
CA PRO A 144 -2.81 0.56 -14.07
C PRO A 144 -2.65 2.05 -14.38
N ALA A 145 -1.57 2.42 -15.06
CA ALA A 145 -1.28 3.79 -15.43
C ALA A 145 -1.98 4.18 -16.73
N ALA A 146 -2.59 5.36 -16.75
CA ALA A 146 -2.96 6.02 -17.99
C ALA A 146 -1.79 6.88 -18.47
N SER A 147 -1.25 6.56 -19.64
CA SER A 147 -0.05 7.20 -20.17
C SER A 147 -0.30 8.03 -21.43
N ARG A 148 0.40 9.16 -21.52
CA ARG A 148 0.58 9.97 -22.73
C ARG A 148 2.08 10.18 -22.95
N SER A 149 2.47 10.38 -24.19
CA SER A 149 3.82 10.73 -24.62
C SER A 149 3.89 12.23 -24.89
N LEU A 150 4.78 12.92 -24.18
CA LEU A 150 5.12 14.32 -24.41
C LEU A 150 6.40 14.37 -25.25
N SER A 151 6.29 14.86 -26.48
CA SER A 151 7.43 15.08 -27.36
C SER A 151 7.75 16.57 -27.46
N VAL A 152 8.99 16.95 -27.17
CA VAL A 152 9.49 18.32 -27.32
C VAL A 152 10.55 18.33 -28.43
N GLY A 153 10.20 18.94 -29.57
CA GLY A 153 11.02 18.90 -30.77
C GLY A 153 11.96 20.11 -30.89
N GLY A 154 13.18 19.87 -31.39
CA GLY A 154 14.15 20.92 -31.73
C GLY A 154 15.01 21.42 -30.57
N LEU A 155 16.07 22.16 -30.91
CA LEU A 155 16.96 22.83 -29.95
C LEU A 155 16.21 24.06 -29.43
N LEU A 156 15.88 24.09 -28.14
CA LEU A 156 15.01 25.08 -27.46
C LEU A 156 13.49 24.91 -27.70
N GLY A 157 13.01 23.77 -28.19
CA GLY A 157 11.59 23.66 -28.57
C GLY A 157 11.24 24.45 -29.84
N LEU A 158 12.25 24.97 -30.54
CA LEU A 158 12.16 25.71 -31.78
C LEU A 158 12.41 24.76 -32.95
N GLY A 159 11.45 24.68 -33.87
CA GLY A 159 11.61 23.96 -35.14
C GLY A 159 11.26 22.47 -35.13
N GLY A 160 10.69 21.94 -34.04
CA GLY A 160 10.10 20.60 -34.01
C GLY A 160 8.64 20.63 -33.56
N ASN A 161 7.85 19.63 -33.95
CA ASN A 161 6.45 19.55 -33.57
C ASN A 161 6.35 19.13 -32.11
N ASN A 162 5.85 20.02 -31.24
CA ASN A 162 5.64 19.69 -29.83
C ASN A 162 4.26 19.06 -29.67
N THR A 163 4.20 17.80 -29.24
CA THR A 163 2.95 17.04 -29.18
C THR A 163 2.80 16.34 -27.83
N CYS A 164 1.56 16.19 -27.36
CA CYS A 164 1.23 15.32 -26.24
C CYS A 164 0.13 14.34 -26.64
N THR A 165 0.46 13.05 -26.76
CA THR A 165 -0.43 12.00 -27.31
C THR A 165 -0.29 10.67 -26.62
#